data_AF-A0AA38C120-F1
#
_entry.id   AF-A0AA38C120-F1
#
_cell.length_a   1.000
_cell.length_b   1.000
_cell.length_c   1.000
_cell.angle_alpha   90.00
_cell.angle_beta   90.00
_cell.angle_gamma   90.00
#
_symmetry.space_group_name_H-M   'P 1'
#
loop_
_entity.id
_entity.type
_entity.pdbx_description
1 polymer ?
#
loop_
_entity_poly.entity_id
_entity_poly.type
_entity_poly.pdbx_seq_one_letter_code
_entity_poly.pdbx_strand_id
1 'polypeptide(L)'
;LAVSPMGEILNTPTFGLCIHVVVELDEPVDIFFSDAKKTISELLSQSPRFSSVPIMKDNGVVQWKETEVNVDDHVFVPQFPPHLTSYDEYVEEYVSNMLLRKLSPSRPLWEFHFLNYKTTNGEAIMIVNVHHMLGDGASLVALARAYSTRPSHNPTLSQTLISSTSHHTELPAQVHKIRSLDTTWFGFD
;
A
#
# COMPACT_ATOMS: atom_id res chain seq x y z
N LEU A 1 12.98 -20.25 -0.18
CA LEU A 1 12.17 -20.16 -1.42
C LEU A 1 13.00 -19.46 -2.49
N ALA A 2 13.10 -20.04 -3.70
CA ALA A 2 13.87 -19.44 -4.79
C ALA A 2 13.23 -18.12 -5.25
N VAL A 3 14.07 -17.13 -5.53
CA VAL A 3 13.65 -15.81 -6.01
C VAL A 3 13.28 -15.96 -7.50
N SER A 4 12.20 -15.32 -7.95
CA SER A 4 11.85 -15.35 -9.38
C SER A 4 12.95 -14.65 -10.20
N PRO A 5 13.13 -14.97 -11.50
CA PRO A 5 14.13 -14.31 -12.36
C PRO A 5 14.01 -12.77 -12.37
N MET A 6 12.80 -12.24 -12.18
CA MET A 6 12.56 -10.80 -12.03
C MET A 6 13.08 -10.25 -10.68
N GLY A 7 13.01 -11.05 -9.62
CA GLY A 7 13.61 -10.72 -8.33
C GLY A 7 15.14 -10.89 -8.30
N GLU A 8 15.74 -11.63 -9.24
CA GLU A 8 17.21 -11.61 -9.45
C GLU A 8 17.68 -10.35 -10.20
N ILE A 9 16.92 -9.87 -11.20
CA ILE A 9 17.23 -8.64 -11.95
C ILE A 9 17.07 -7.39 -11.07
N LEU A 10 16.12 -7.41 -10.14
CA LEU A 10 15.85 -6.31 -9.19
C LEU A 10 16.66 -6.43 -7.87
N ASN A 11 17.57 -7.41 -7.78
CA ASN A 11 18.36 -7.68 -6.57
C ASN A 11 19.62 -6.81 -6.42
N THR A 12 19.77 -5.78 -7.26
CA THR A 12 20.77 -4.74 -7.03
C THR A 12 20.30 -3.83 -5.89
N PRO A 13 21.18 -3.47 -4.93
CA PRO A 13 20.83 -2.80 -3.66
C PRO A 13 20.22 -1.39 -3.78
N THR A 14 19.85 -0.94 -4.98
CA THR A 14 19.58 0.47 -5.30
C THR A 14 18.16 0.79 -5.73
N PHE A 15 17.28 -0.19 -6.00
CA PHE A 15 15.94 0.12 -6.52
C PHE A 15 14.87 0.05 -5.43
N GLY A 16 14.62 1.18 -4.78
CA GLY A 16 13.45 1.40 -3.91
C GLY A 16 12.17 1.54 -4.74
N LEU A 17 11.82 0.53 -5.53
CA LEU A 17 10.61 0.53 -6.34
C LEU A 17 9.42 0.18 -5.44
N CYS A 18 8.58 1.16 -5.17
CA CYS A 18 7.38 1.00 -4.36
C CYS A 18 6.13 1.12 -5.24
N ILE A 19 5.14 0.31 -4.90
CA ILE A 19 3.78 0.39 -5.41
C ILE A 19 2.96 1.08 -4.34
N HIS A 20 2.26 2.13 -4.75
CA HIS A 20 1.37 2.88 -3.89
C HIS A 20 -0.06 2.66 -4.37
N VAL A 21 -0.90 2.14 -3.49
CA VAL A 21 -2.33 1.96 -3.73
C VAL A 21 -3.07 2.97 -2.87
N VAL A 22 -3.77 3.90 -3.50
CA VAL A 22 -4.61 4.91 -2.81
C VAL A 22 -6.06 4.50 -2.98
N VAL A 23 -6.76 4.41 -1.86
CA VAL A 23 -8.15 3.97 -1.77
C VAL A 23 -8.95 5.07 -1.11
N GLU A 24 -9.96 5.56 -1.81
CA GLU A 24 -10.97 6.45 -1.24
C GLU A 24 -12.08 5.61 -0.58
N LEU A 25 -12.50 6.03 0.60
CA LEU A 25 -13.42 5.30 1.45
C LEU A 25 -14.68 6.13 1.70
N ASP A 26 -15.83 5.47 1.66
CA ASP A 26 -17.13 6.12 1.90
C ASP A 26 -17.42 6.32 3.39
N GLU A 27 -16.65 5.69 4.27
CA GLU A 27 -16.84 5.71 5.71
C GLU A 27 -15.56 6.22 6.41
N PRO A 28 -15.69 6.98 7.52
CA PRO A 28 -14.55 7.35 8.36
C PRO A 28 -13.75 6.15 8.87
N VAL A 29 -12.43 6.32 8.99
CA VAL A 29 -11.50 5.27 9.43
C VAL A 29 -11.89 4.71 10.80
N ASP A 30 -12.32 5.58 11.72
CA ASP A 30 -12.64 5.22 13.10
C ASP A 30 -13.69 4.10 13.22
N ILE A 31 -14.54 3.95 12.20
CA ILE A 31 -15.59 2.92 12.15
C ILE A 31 -15.00 1.53 11.94
N PHE A 32 -13.96 1.38 11.11
CA PHE A 32 -13.44 0.09 10.67
C PHE A 32 -11.96 -0.15 11.01
N PHE A 33 -11.30 0.79 11.71
CA PHE A 33 -9.85 0.73 11.98
C PHE A 33 -9.41 -0.55 12.70
N SER A 34 -10.18 -0.98 13.71
CA SER A 34 -9.91 -2.23 14.44
C SER A 34 -10.01 -3.45 13.53
N ASP A 35 -11.03 -3.48 12.66
CA ASP A 35 -11.23 -4.56 11.71
C ASP A 35 -10.14 -4.56 10.64
N ALA A 36 -9.71 -3.40 10.17
CA ALA A 36 -8.57 -3.28 9.26
C ALA A 36 -7.29 -3.88 9.86
N LYS A 37 -6.96 -3.56 11.12
CA LYS A 37 -5.79 -4.14 11.81
C LYS A 37 -5.91 -5.66 11.96
N LYS A 38 -7.11 -6.17 12.24
CA LYS A 38 -7.36 -7.61 12.31
C LYS A 38 -7.15 -8.27 10.95
N THR A 39 -7.70 -7.70 9.88
CA THR A 39 -7.52 -8.16 8.50
C THR A 39 -6.04 -8.19 8.10
N ILE A 40 -5.27 -7.15 8.45
CA ILE A 40 -3.82 -7.12 8.23
C ILE A 40 -3.13 -8.27 8.99
N SER A 41 -3.49 -8.50 10.25
CA SER A 41 -2.91 -9.59 11.06
C SER A 41 -3.22 -10.98 10.47
N GLU A 42 -4.42 -11.18 9.95
CA GLU A 42 -4.81 -12.40 9.24
C GLU A 42 -4.02 -12.58 7.94
N LEU A 43 -3.79 -11.49 7.19
CA LEU A 43 -2.96 -11.51 5.98
C LEU A 43 -1.52 -11.94 6.29
N LEU A 44 -0.93 -11.38 7.35
CA LEU A 44 0.43 -11.71 7.80
C LEU A 44 0.57 -13.19 8.17
N SER A 45 -0.47 -13.76 8.78
CA SER A 45 -0.50 -15.18 9.17
C SER A 45 -0.57 -16.12 7.96
N GLN A 46 -1.21 -15.69 6.87
CA GLN A 46 -1.38 -16.49 5.65
C GLN A 46 -0.23 -16.31 4.65
N SER A 47 0.55 -15.24 4.78
CA SER A 47 1.54 -14.83 3.77
C SER A 47 2.90 -14.53 4.40
N PRO A 48 3.79 -15.53 4.58
CA PRO A 48 5.08 -15.37 5.24
C PRO A 48 5.98 -14.27 4.66
N ARG A 49 5.79 -13.91 3.39
CA ARG A 49 6.52 -12.81 2.73
C ARG A 49 6.25 -11.44 3.36
N PHE A 50 5.03 -11.18 3.81
CA PHE A 50 4.69 -9.94 4.50
C PHE A 50 5.20 -9.92 5.95
N SER A 51 5.66 -11.07 6.46
CA SER A 51 6.30 -11.22 7.76
C SER A 51 7.81 -11.46 7.65
N SER A 52 8.43 -10.98 6.58
CA SER A 52 9.86 -11.19 6.30
C SER A 52 10.58 -9.89 5.95
N VAL A 53 11.85 -9.81 6.36
CA VAL A 53 12.78 -8.73 5.97
C VAL A 53 13.79 -9.23 4.94
N PRO A 54 14.17 -8.39 3.95
CA PRO A 54 15.26 -8.74 3.04
C PRO A 54 16.62 -8.55 3.73
N ILE A 55 17.48 -9.57 3.62
CA ILE A 55 18.85 -9.55 4.11
C ILE A 55 19.79 -9.73 2.93
N MET A 56 20.67 -8.75 2.74
CA MET A 56 21.73 -8.83 1.75
C MET A 56 22.90 -9.65 2.32
N LYS A 57 23.31 -10.70 1.61
CA LYS A 57 24.52 -11.46 1.93
C LYS A 57 25.76 -10.83 1.29
N ASP A 58 26.95 -11.19 1.81
CA ASP A 58 28.25 -10.72 1.31
C ASP A 58 28.47 -11.02 -0.19
N ASN A 59 27.80 -12.04 -0.72
CA ASN A 59 27.84 -12.41 -2.13
C ASN A 59 26.83 -11.65 -3.02
N GLY A 60 26.12 -10.65 -2.48
CA GLY A 60 25.13 -9.85 -3.20
C GLY A 60 23.76 -10.52 -3.39
N VAL A 61 23.53 -11.70 -2.80
CA VAL A 61 22.24 -12.38 -2.87
C VAL A 61 21.33 -11.90 -1.74
N VAL A 62 20.13 -11.44 -2.09
CA VAL A 62 19.08 -11.16 -1.09
C VAL A 62 18.39 -12.45 -0.66
N GLN A 63 18.26 -12.61 0.65
CA GLN A 63 17.46 -13.66 1.27
C GLN A 63 16.39 -13.05 2.17
N TRP A 64 15.25 -13.73 2.26
CA TRP A 64 14.18 -13.35 3.17
C TRP A 64 14.37 -14.04 4.52
N LYS A 65 14.29 -13.27 5.59
CA LYS A 65 14.28 -13.78 6.96
C LYS A 65 12.95 -13.42 7.59
N GLU A 66 12.23 -14.43 8.06
CA GLU A 66 11.01 -14.22 8.84
C GLU A 66 11.32 -13.44 10.12
N THR A 67 10.40 -12.57 10.48
CA THR A 67 10.46 -11.74 11.69
C THR A 67 9.09 -11.69 12.32
N GLU A 68 9.07 -11.50 13.63
CA GLU A 68 7.86 -11.07 14.30
C GLU A 68 7.49 -9.67 13.80
N VAL A 69 6.20 -9.47 13.54
CA VAL A 69 5.66 -8.22 13.02
C VAL A 69 4.72 -7.63 14.06
N ASN A 70 5.05 -6.43 14.52
CA ASN A 70 4.12 -5.58 15.24
C ASN A 70 3.36 -4.70 14.24
N VAL A 71 2.06 -4.95 14.06
CA VAL A 71 1.22 -4.22 13.08
C VAL A 71 1.24 -2.71 13.31
N ASP A 72 1.32 -2.27 14.57
CA ASP A 72 1.29 -0.83 14.90
C ASP A 72 2.49 -0.06 14.35
N ASP A 73 3.64 -0.73 14.14
CA ASP A 73 4.83 -0.12 13.56
C ASP A 73 4.71 0.12 12.04
N HIS A 74 3.67 -0.43 11.42
CA HIS A 74 3.39 -0.35 9.98
C HIS A 74 2.10 0.40 9.66
N VAL A 75 1.34 0.82 10.67
CA VAL A 75 0.07 1.54 10.52
C VAL A 75 0.24 2.99 10.98
N PHE A 76 0.05 3.93 10.06
CA PHE A 76 0.23 5.37 10.30
C PHE A 76 -1.10 6.10 10.20
N VAL A 77 -1.37 7.00 11.15
CA VAL A 77 -2.54 7.88 11.15
C VAL A 77 -2.04 9.32 11.25
N PRO A 78 -1.67 9.96 10.11
CA PRO A 78 -1.15 11.32 10.12
C PRO A 78 -2.19 12.31 10.66
N GLN A 79 -1.71 13.41 11.24
CA GLN A 79 -2.56 14.47 11.78
C GLN A 79 -2.39 15.74 10.94
N PHE A 80 -3.49 16.23 10.37
CA PHE A 80 -3.56 17.48 9.62
C PHE A 80 -4.19 18.61 10.48
N PRO A 81 -3.95 19.89 10.13
CA PRO A 81 -4.57 21.01 10.82
C PRO A 81 -6.10 20.93 10.81
N PRO A 82 -6.79 21.18 11.93
CA PRO A 82 -8.23 20.98 12.02
C PRO A 82 -9.03 22.09 11.30
N HIS A 83 -10.33 21.84 11.11
CA HIS A 83 -11.35 22.80 10.67
C HIS A 83 -11.24 23.33 9.23
N LEU A 84 -10.74 22.51 8.31
CA LEU A 84 -10.76 22.82 6.88
C LEU A 84 -12.07 22.37 6.21
N THR A 85 -12.47 23.07 5.14
CA THR A 85 -13.66 22.73 4.34
C THR A 85 -13.43 21.51 3.44
N SER A 86 -12.19 21.28 3.00
CA SER A 86 -11.72 20.07 2.32
C SER A 86 -10.24 19.85 2.68
N TYR A 87 -9.80 18.59 2.68
CA TYR A 87 -8.42 18.19 2.90
C TYR A 87 -7.71 17.72 1.63
N ASP A 88 -8.30 17.92 0.44
CA ASP A 88 -7.75 17.45 -0.84
C ASP A 88 -6.27 17.83 -1.05
N GLU A 89 -5.91 19.10 -0.83
CA GLU A 89 -4.53 19.58 -0.99
C GLU A 89 -3.55 18.92 -0.01
N TYR A 90 -3.97 18.71 1.24
CA TYR A 90 -3.14 18.03 2.25
C TYR A 90 -2.94 16.56 1.92
N VAL A 91 -3.97 15.90 1.41
CA VAL A 91 -3.91 14.52 0.93
C VAL A 91 -2.97 14.42 -0.25
N GLU A 92 -3.11 15.30 -1.25
CA GLU A 92 -2.25 15.31 -2.44
C GLU A 92 -0.79 15.54 -2.08
N GLU A 93 -0.50 16.49 -1.18
CA GLU A 93 0.84 16.73 -0.66
C GLU A 93 1.36 15.51 0.11
N TYR A 94 0.54 14.89 0.95
CA TYR A 94 0.92 13.71 1.72
C TYR A 94 1.27 12.53 0.81
N VAL A 95 0.41 12.23 -0.17
CA VAL A 95 0.66 11.19 -1.18
C VAL A 95 1.95 11.51 -1.93
N SER A 96 2.12 12.75 -2.41
CA SER A 96 3.31 13.18 -3.14
C SER A 96 4.61 12.99 -2.35
N ASN A 97 4.61 13.38 -1.08
CA ASN A 97 5.75 13.19 -0.19
C ASN A 97 6.04 11.71 0.09
N MET A 98 4.99 10.88 0.19
CA MET A 98 5.12 9.45 0.38
C MET A 98 5.71 8.76 -0.86
N LEU A 99 5.35 9.19 -2.08
CA LEU A 99 5.95 8.69 -3.32
C LEU A 99 7.48 8.90 -3.39
N LEU A 100 8.01 9.85 -2.60
CA LEU A 100 9.44 10.16 -2.52
C LEU A 100 10.17 9.37 -1.41
N ARG A 101 9.45 8.67 -0.54
CA ARG A 101 10.01 7.96 0.61
C ARG A 101 10.38 6.52 0.28
N LYS A 102 11.55 6.11 0.78
CA LYS A 102 11.98 4.71 0.77
C LYS A 102 11.49 3.99 2.03
N LEU A 103 11.04 2.75 1.87
CA LEU A 103 10.74 1.85 2.98
C LEU A 103 12.05 1.39 3.66
N SER A 104 12.04 1.32 4.98
CA SER A 104 13.21 0.87 5.75
C SER A 104 13.37 -0.65 5.61
N PRO A 105 14.56 -1.17 5.24
CA PRO A 105 14.82 -2.61 5.18
C PRO A 105 14.92 -3.28 6.55
N SER A 106 14.86 -2.52 7.65
CA SER A 106 14.88 -3.05 9.02
C SER A 106 13.56 -3.71 9.43
N ARG A 107 12.49 -3.55 8.64
CA ARG A 107 11.15 -4.08 8.89
C ARG A 107 10.54 -4.61 7.58
N PRO A 108 9.48 -5.43 7.64
CA PRO A 108 8.78 -5.84 6.43
C PRO A 108 8.41 -4.65 5.54
N LEU A 109 8.59 -4.82 4.24
CA LEU A 109 8.58 -3.71 3.29
C LEU A 109 7.16 -3.30 2.83
N TRP A 110 6.30 -2.95 3.79
CA TRP A 110 4.97 -2.43 3.54
C TRP A 110 4.52 -1.51 4.68
N GLU A 111 3.67 -0.54 4.36
CA GLU A 111 3.08 0.43 5.29
C GLU A 111 1.60 0.69 4.89
N PHE A 112 0.74 0.87 5.88
CA PHE A 112 -0.63 1.34 5.71
C PHE A 112 -0.74 2.73 6.33
N HIS A 113 -1.36 3.66 5.61
CA HIS A 113 -1.62 5.01 6.07
C HIS A 113 -3.12 5.25 6.01
N PHE A 114 -3.72 5.66 7.13
CA PHE A 114 -5.13 5.95 7.21
C PHE A 114 -5.31 7.45 7.49
N LEU A 115 -5.80 8.16 6.49
CA LEU A 115 -6.08 9.59 6.55
C LEU A 115 -7.57 9.73 6.82
N ASN A 116 -7.93 9.89 8.09
CA ASN A 116 -9.32 10.06 8.53
C ASN A 116 -9.79 11.51 8.34
N TYR A 117 -9.73 11.98 7.09
CA TYR A 117 -10.06 13.34 6.70
C TYR A 117 -10.95 13.31 5.47
N LYS A 118 -12.07 14.02 5.57
CA LYS A 118 -13.02 14.16 4.48
C LYS A 118 -12.42 14.91 3.30
N THR A 119 -12.50 14.31 2.13
CA THR A 119 -12.11 14.87 0.84
C THR A 119 -13.34 15.16 0.01
N THR A 120 -13.16 15.72 -1.18
CA THR A 120 -14.27 15.89 -2.14
C THR A 120 -14.83 14.58 -2.66
N ASN A 121 -14.07 13.48 -2.58
CA ASN A 121 -14.44 12.20 -3.18
C ASN A 121 -14.81 11.11 -2.14
N GLY A 122 -14.53 11.31 -0.85
CA GLY A 122 -14.81 10.31 0.19
C GLY A 122 -14.69 10.87 1.62
N GLU A 123 -15.07 10.05 2.60
CA GLU A 123 -14.99 10.40 4.03
C GLU A 123 -13.59 10.16 4.61
N ALA A 124 -12.81 9.27 4.00
CA ALA A 124 -11.45 8.97 4.38
C ALA A 124 -10.62 8.42 3.21
N ILE A 125 -9.30 8.34 3.42
CA ILE A 125 -8.37 7.74 2.46
C ILE A 125 -7.49 6.72 3.16
N MET A 126 -7.37 5.54 2.57
CA MET A 126 -6.37 4.55 2.93
C MET A 126 -5.30 4.51 1.85
N ILE A 127 -4.04 4.54 2.25
CA ILE A 127 -2.90 4.40 1.35
C ILE A 127 -2.10 3.18 1.77
N VAL A 128 -1.79 2.31 0.81
CA VAL A 128 -0.96 1.14 1.01
C VAL A 128 0.32 1.34 0.22
N ASN A 129 1.45 1.38 0.91
CA ASN A 129 2.77 1.44 0.31
C ASN A 129 3.41 0.07 0.44
N VAL A 130 3.80 -0.53 -0.69
CA VAL A 130 4.37 -1.89 -0.72
C VAL A 130 5.57 -1.91 -1.64
N HIS A 131 6.68 -2.45 -1.17
CA HIS A 131 7.83 -2.65 -2.06
C HIS A 131 7.51 -3.68 -3.14
N HIS A 132 7.88 -3.41 -4.38
CA HIS A 132 7.53 -4.23 -5.56
C HIS A 132 8.10 -5.67 -5.49
N MET A 133 9.05 -5.93 -4.60
CA MET A 133 9.53 -7.29 -4.32
C MET A 133 8.47 -8.20 -3.66
N LEU A 134 7.44 -7.63 -3.03
CA LEU A 134 6.37 -8.39 -2.38
C LEU A 134 5.29 -8.84 -3.37
N GLY A 135 5.10 -8.09 -4.46
CA GLY A 135 4.14 -8.41 -5.50
C GLY A 135 4.09 -7.32 -6.57
N ASP A 136 3.42 -7.62 -7.68
CA ASP A 136 3.04 -6.62 -8.68
C ASP A 136 1.71 -5.95 -8.33
N GLY A 137 1.39 -4.84 -9.00
CA GLY A 137 0.18 -4.06 -8.71
C GLY A 137 -1.12 -4.86 -8.91
N ALA A 138 -1.16 -5.76 -9.89
CA ALA A 138 -2.34 -6.59 -10.17
C ALA A 138 -2.59 -7.59 -9.03
N SER A 139 -1.54 -8.25 -8.54
CA SER A 139 -1.60 -9.19 -7.42
C SER A 139 -2.01 -8.50 -6.13
N LEU A 140 -1.51 -7.27 -5.89
CA LEU A 140 -1.87 -6.48 -4.70
C LEU A 140 -3.34 -6.05 -4.73
N VAL A 141 -3.87 -5.64 -5.89
CA VAL A 141 -5.30 -5.31 -6.01
C VAL A 141 -6.19 -6.55 -5.90
N ALA A 142 -5.79 -7.67 -6.49
CA ALA A 142 -6.52 -8.93 -6.34
C ALA A 142 -6.58 -9.36 -4.87
N LEU A 143 -5.47 -9.21 -4.14
CA LEU A 143 -5.40 -9.45 -2.70
C LEU A 143 -6.34 -8.51 -1.93
N ALA A 144 -6.27 -7.20 -2.18
CA ALA A 144 -7.14 -6.23 -1.51
C ALA A 144 -8.63 -6.56 -1.71
N ARG A 145 -9.03 -6.91 -2.95
CA ARG A 145 -10.42 -7.34 -3.24
C ARG A 145 -10.81 -8.61 -2.48
N ALA A 146 -9.96 -9.64 -2.50
CA ALA A 146 -10.24 -10.91 -1.85
C ALA A 146 -10.45 -10.79 -0.33
N TYR A 147 -9.81 -9.80 0.32
CA TYR A 147 -10.02 -9.53 1.75
C TYR A 147 -11.23 -8.62 2.00
N SER A 148 -11.54 -7.71 1.07
CA SER A 148 -12.68 -6.78 1.19
C SER A 148 -14.03 -7.41 0.87
N THR A 149 -14.07 -8.51 0.13
CA THR A 149 -15.33 -9.24 -0.16
C THR A 149 -15.62 -10.36 0.84
N ARG A 150 -14.84 -10.49 1.92
CA ARG A 150 -15.11 -11.49 2.96
C ARG A 150 -16.35 -11.07 3.76
N PRO A 151 -17.28 -11.98 4.08
CA PRO A 151 -18.53 -11.65 4.77
C PRO A 151 -18.39 -10.89 6.10
N SER A 152 -17.20 -10.88 6.70
CA SER A 152 -16.86 -10.20 7.96
C SER A 152 -16.33 -8.77 7.80
N HIS A 153 -16.04 -8.32 6.58
CA HIS A 153 -15.47 -7.00 6.31
C HIS A 153 -16.27 -6.38 5.17
N ASN A 154 -17.09 -5.38 5.45
CA ASN A 154 -17.89 -4.71 4.42
C ASN A 154 -17.60 -3.21 4.33
N PRO A 155 -16.35 -2.77 4.13
CA PRO A 155 -16.11 -1.42 3.62
C PRO A 155 -16.36 -1.41 2.12
N THR A 156 -17.27 -0.54 1.66
CA THR A 156 -17.50 -0.35 0.22
C THR A 156 -16.28 0.38 -0.35
N LEU A 157 -15.54 -0.29 -1.24
CA LEU A 157 -14.39 0.29 -1.94
C LEU A 157 -14.89 1.10 -3.13
N SER A 158 -14.93 2.42 -3.00
CA SER A 158 -15.45 3.29 -4.05
C SER A 158 -14.47 3.51 -5.20
N GLN A 159 -13.18 3.75 -4.91
CA GLN A 159 -12.15 4.00 -5.94
C GLN A 159 -10.77 3.46 -5.52
N THR A 160 -10.01 2.92 -6.47
CA THR A 160 -8.63 2.43 -6.25
C THR A 160 -7.71 3.00 -7.31
N LEU A 161 -6.71 3.77 -6.88
CA LEU A 161 -5.63 4.29 -7.72
C LEU A 161 -4.35 3.50 -7.45
N ILE A 162 -3.67 3.04 -8.50
CA ILE A 162 -2.38 2.36 -8.40
C ILE A 162 -1.34 3.22 -9.10
N SER A 163 -0.25 3.54 -8.39
CA SER A 163 0.92 4.19 -8.97
C SER A 163 2.18 3.40 -8.62
N SER A 164 3.14 3.35 -9.54
CA SER A 164 4.47 2.79 -9.32
C SER A 164 5.53 3.87 -9.49
N THR A 165 6.51 3.93 -8.59
CA THR A 165 7.55 4.97 -8.60
C THR A 165 8.95 4.37 -8.48
N SER A 166 9.86 4.75 -9.37
CA SER A 166 11.28 4.41 -9.29
C SER A 166 12.10 5.61 -8.83
N HIS A 167 13.01 5.40 -7.87
CA HIS A 167 13.94 6.43 -7.42
C HIS A 167 15.25 6.37 -8.24
N HIS A 168 15.19 6.80 -9.50
CA HIS A 168 16.38 7.18 -10.26
C HIS A 168 16.22 8.65 -10.66
N THR A 169 17.25 9.46 -10.40
CA THR A 169 17.30 10.93 -10.44
C THR A 169 16.58 11.57 -11.65
N GLU A 170 15.55 12.40 -11.40
CA GLU A 170 15.11 13.65 -12.08
C GLU A 170 13.57 13.87 -12.05
N LEU A 171 13.12 14.90 -11.29
CA LEU A 171 11.87 15.71 -11.37
C LEU A 171 10.47 15.01 -11.32
N PRO A 172 9.40 15.73 -10.92
CA PRO A 172 8.31 15.15 -10.13
C PRO A 172 7.41 14.27 -10.98
N ALA A 173 7.18 13.03 -10.51
CA ALA A 173 6.17 12.16 -11.06
C ALA A 173 4.82 12.87 -10.96
N GLN A 174 4.30 13.31 -12.11
CA GLN A 174 2.93 13.78 -12.24
C GLN A 174 2.01 12.61 -11.82
N VAL A 175 1.34 12.77 -10.67
CA VAL A 175 0.28 11.85 -10.24
C VAL A 175 -0.85 12.00 -11.26
N HIS A 176 -0.88 11.13 -12.26
CA HIS A 176 -1.99 11.09 -13.18
C HIS A 176 -3.18 10.54 -12.42
N LYS A 177 -4.26 11.32 -12.30
CA LYS A 177 -5.56 10.88 -11.81
C LYS A 177 -6.11 9.85 -12.79
N ILE A 178 -5.77 8.57 -12.59
CA ILE A 178 -6.35 7.47 -13.36
C ILE A 178 -7.76 7.26 -12.82
N ARG A 179 -8.75 7.94 -13.40
CA ARG A 179 -10.15 7.64 -13.11
C ARG A 179 -10.37 6.15 -13.26
N SER A 180 -11.06 5.56 -12.28
CA SER A 180 -11.47 4.16 -12.26
C SER A 180 -11.89 3.68 -13.65
N LEU A 181 -11.44 2.47 -14.03
CA LEU A 181 -12.13 1.72 -15.07
C LEU A 181 -13.57 1.54 -14.58
N ASP A 182 -14.53 2.07 -15.33
CA ASP A 182 -15.95 1.88 -15.08
C ASP A 182 -16.22 0.39 -14.85
N THR A 183 -16.85 0.05 -13.73
CA THR A 183 -17.22 -1.31 -13.32
C THR A 183 -18.35 -1.93 -14.14
N THR A 184 -18.68 -1.36 -15.28
CA THR A 184 -19.50 -2.01 -16.31
C THR A 184 -18.56 -2.55 -17.37
N TRP A 185 -18.76 -3.80 -17.81
CA TRP A 185 -17.93 -4.57 -18.76
C TRP A 185 -16.94 -5.55 -18.13
N PHE A 186 -17.45 -6.55 -17.41
CA PHE A 186 -17.18 -7.96 -17.74
C PHE A 186 -18.33 -8.80 -17.19
N GLY A 187 -19.39 -8.90 -18.00
CA GLY A 187 -20.35 -10.00 -17.91
C GLY A 187 -19.85 -11.15 -18.78
N PHE A 188 -19.83 -12.35 -18.21
CA PHE A 188 -19.75 -13.68 -18.82
C PHE A 188 -20.34 -14.58 -17.71
N ASP A 189 -21.45 -15.32 -17.84
CA ASP A 189 -21.95 -16.19 -18.93
C ASP A 189 -20.84 -17.00 -19.62
#